data_AF-A0A109ZYN1-F1
#
_entry.id   AF-A0A109ZYN1-F1
#
_cell.length_a   1.000
_cell.length_b   1.000
_cell.length_c   1.000
_cell.angle_alpha   90.00
_cell.angle_beta   90.00
_cell.angle_gamma   90.00
#
_symmetry.space_group_name_H-M   'P 1'
#
loop_
_entity.id
_entity.type
_entity.pdbx_description
1 polymer ?
#
loop_
_entity_poly.entity_id
_entity_poly.type
_entity_poly.pdbx_seq_one_letter_code
_entity_poly.pdbx_strand_id
1 'polypeptide(L)'
;MTKVFAMIVCIARPPWIVMENVPRASNSKSWAEARAMLMRAGYGLTECKLNASYYGVPQARKRLFVVGRLGEQDGFLESALVAARSAQPMHVRGMLRATDPDDANILASGAFYTRPYYTGRGVRLLDEPAPSVIRTTREAPRPHYLTSPHPDDPVPASNAGLLTQGQVARIQGFPADWDWSSVGSRDIDQMIANAVPAPMAEAVGRAILERECGRTIPALQGRFGSWLAGSCDFSKAAVRNAKSRVNRARRLLGGRTFANGAVELATLEGIEEFARLPTATRSDLRKSLRLYREWQSQAPKARQNNRQKVGLIKAMAA
;
A
#
# COMPACT_ATOMS: atom_id res chain seq x y z
N MET A 1 -16.89 11.00 -6.82
CA MET A 1 -15.91 11.06 -5.71
C MET A 1 -14.46 11.15 -6.17
N THR A 2 -13.86 10.16 -6.84
CA THR A 2 -12.41 10.17 -7.19
C THR A 2 -11.93 11.41 -7.93
N LYS A 3 -12.70 11.91 -8.91
CA LYS A 3 -12.35 13.16 -9.64
C LYS A 3 -12.44 14.40 -8.77
N VAL A 4 -13.49 14.48 -7.95
CA VAL A 4 -13.71 15.60 -7.03
C VAL A 4 -12.56 15.67 -6.01
N PHE A 5 -12.11 14.52 -5.49
CA PHE A 5 -10.91 14.45 -4.65
C PHE A 5 -9.69 15.07 -5.35
N ALA A 6 -9.41 14.68 -6.60
CA ALA A 6 -8.29 15.25 -7.35
C ALA A 6 -8.46 16.75 -7.62
N MET A 7 -9.68 17.22 -7.91
CA MET A 7 -9.97 18.65 -8.07
C MET A 7 -9.68 19.43 -6.80
N ILE A 8 -10.13 18.94 -5.64
CA ILE A 8 -9.84 19.55 -4.33
C ILE A 8 -8.33 19.62 -4.10
N VAL A 9 -7.59 18.54 -4.39
CA VAL A 9 -6.12 18.53 -4.26
C VAL A 9 -5.46 19.56 -5.18
N CYS A 10 -5.94 19.72 -6.42
CA CYS A 10 -5.38 20.70 -7.35
C CYS A 10 -5.57 22.14 -6.85
N ILE A 11 -6.65 22.41 -6.13
CA ILE A 11 -6.94 23.73 -5.55
C ILE A 11 -6.16 23.94 -4.24
N ALA A 12 -6.29 23.01 -3.30
CA ALA A 12 -5.71 23.14 -1.96
C ALA A 12 -4.19 22.91 -1.92
N ARG A 13 -3.64 22.21 -2.91
CA ARG A 13 -2.22 21.87 -3.06
C ARG A 13 -1.51 21.38 -1.78
N PRO A 14 -2.08 20.43 -1.01
CA PRO A 14 -1.43 19.91 0.19
C PRO A 14 -0.08 19.24 -0.15
N PRO A 15 0.94 19.30 0.71
CA PRO A 15 2.24 18.68 0.44
C PRO A 15 2.14 17.18 0.17
N TRP A 16 1.23 16.52 0.87
CA TRP A 16 0.95 15.08 0.79
C TRP A 16 -0.52 14.80 0.57
N ILE A 17 -0.80 13.71 -0.13
CA ILE A 17 -2.15 13.16 -0.26
C ILE A 17 -2.11 11.65 -0.06
N VAL A 18 -3.20 11.12 0.48
CA VAL A 18 -3.46 9.68 0.53
C VAL A 18 -4.88 9.45 0.04
N MET A 19 -5.05 8.50 -0.87
CA MET A 19 -6.34 8.02 -1.34
C MET A 19 -6.38 6.51 -1.21
N GLU A 20 -7.43 5.99 -0.59
CA GLU A 20 -7.75 4.57 -0.58
C GLU A 20 -8.90 4.27 -1.56
N ASN A 21 -8.87 3.09 -2.18
CA ASN A 21 -10.00 2.57 -2.93
C ASN A 21 -9.97 1.04 -3.07
N VAL A 22 -11.02 0.48 -3.65
CA VAL A 22 -11.01 -0.94 -4.06
C VAL A 22 -9.99 -1.20 -5.18
N PRO A 23 -9.40 -2.41 -5.28
CA PRO A 23 -8.32 -2.69 -6.23
C PRO A 23 -8.66 -2.44 -7.70
N ARG A 24 -9.94 -2.58 -8.08
CA ARG A 24 -10.43 -2.35 -9.45
C ARG A 24 -10.43 -0.88 -9.86
N ALA A 25 -10.45 0.04 -8.90
CA ALA A 25 -10.48 1.48 -9.17
C ALA A 25 -9.27 1.95 -9.99
N SER A 26 -8.13 1.26 -9.88
CA SER A 26 -6.92 1.56 -10.66
C SER A 26 -7.11 1.49 -12.17
N ASN A 27 -8.14 0.78 -12.63
CA ASN A 27 -8.43 0.56 -14.04
C ASN A 27 -9.62 1.41 -14.53
N SER A 28 -10.18 2.24 -13.66
CA SER A 28 -11.34 3.07 -14.02
C SER A 28 -10.93 4.30 -14.83
N LYS A 29 -11.80 4.72 -15.76
CA LYS A 29 -11.66 6.00 -16.46
C LYS A 29 -11.56 7.18 -15.48
N SER A 30 -12.36 7.13 -14.41
CA SER A 30 -12.33 8.14 -13.35
C SER A 30 -10.97 8.27 -12.68
N TRP A 31 -10.25 7.16 -12.47
CA TRP A 31 -8.89 7.20 -11.91
C TRP A 31 -7.89 7.74 -12.93
N ALA A 32 -7.98 7.33 -14.20
CA ALA A 32 -7.09 7.84 -15.24
C ALA A 32 -7.17 9.37 -15.36
N GLU A 33 -8.38 9.94 -15.32
CA GLU A 33 -8.61 11.39 -15.33
C GLU A 33 -8.05 12.06 -14.06
N ALA A 34 -8.35 11.53 -12.88
CA ALA A 34 -7.85 12.05 -11.60
C ALA A 34 -6.32 12.02 -11.51
N ARG A 35 -5.70 10.91 -11.91
CA ARG A 35 -4.25 10.73 -11.98
C ARG A 35 -3.60 11.80 -12.86
N ALA A 36 -4.18 12.06 -14.04
CA ALA A 36 -3.67 13.08 -14.94
C ALA A 36 -3.77 14.50 -14.36
N MET A 37 -4.85 14.81 -13.63
CA MET A 37 -4.99 16.09 -12.91
C MET A 37 -3.89 16.25 -11.86
N LEU A 38 -3.70 15.25 -11.00
CA LEU A 38 -2.70 15.26 -9.92
C LEU A 38 -1.27 15.42 -10.47
N MET A 39 -0.92 14.69 -11.54
CA MET A 39 0.40 14.81 -12.15
C MET A 39 0.63 16.18 -12.78
N ARG A 40 -0.38 16.76 -13.46
CA ARG A 40 -0.28 18.13 -13.98
C ARG A 40 -0.16 19.16 -12.87
N ALA A 41 -0.77 18.91 -11.71
CA ALA A 41 -0.58 19.69 -10.50
C ALA A 41 0.78 19.44 -9.81
N GLY A 42 1.67 18.65 -10.41
CA GLY A 42 3.05 18.46 -9.96
C GLY A 42 3.24 17.37 -8.89
N TYR A 43 2.25 16.52 -8.66
CA TYR A 43 2.39 15.39 -7.72
C TYR A 43 3.05 14.18 -8.39
N GLY A 44 4.06 13.63 -7.73
CA GLY A 44 4.51 12.26 -7.96
C GLY A 44 3.62 11.30 -7.20
N LEU A 45 3.23 10.19 -7.83
CA LEU A 45 2.28 9.24 -7.25
C LEU A 45 2.91 7.86 -7.04
N THR A 46 2.72 7.30 -5.85
CA THR A 46 2.96 5.89 -5.56
C THR A 46 1.62 5.18 -5.49
N GLU A 47 1.33 4.36 -6.51
CA GLU A 47 0.11 3.53 -6.58
C GLU A 47 0.44 2.08 -6.23
N CYS A 48 -0.18 1.54 -5.18
CA CYS A 48 0.09 0.18 -4.71
C CYS A 48 -1.19 -0.56 -4.33
N LYS A 49 -1.23 -1.87 -4.59
CA LYS A 49 -2.32 -2.76 -4.16
C LYS A 49 -1.81 -3.55 -2.96
N LEU A 50 -2.26 -3.15 -1.78
CA LEU A 50 -1.81 -3.70 -0.52
C LEU A 50 -2.84 -4.68 0.01
N ASN A 51 -2.39 -5.79 0.60
CA ASN A 51 -3.26 -6.72 1.32
C ASN A 51 -3.04 -6.53 2.82
N ALA A 52 -4.09 -6.12 3.53
CA ALA A 52 -4.06 -5.79 4.97
C ALA A 52 -3.44 -6.91 5.82
N SER A 53 -3.58 -8.17 5.42
CA SER A 53 -3.00 -9.31 6.13
C SER A 53 -1.49 -9.20 6.33
N TYR A 54 -0.77 -8.48 5.47
CA TYR A 54 0.67 -8.30 5.60
C TYR A 54 1.08 -7.00 6.31
N TYR A 55 0.11 -6.30 6.92
CA TYR A 55 0.32 -5.01 7.60
C TYR A 55 -0.37 -5.01 8.97
N GLY A 56 -0.28 -6.12 9.70
CA GLY A 56 -0.75 -6.23 11.09
C GLY A 56 -2.27 -6.33 11.25
N VAL A 57 -2.99 -6.78 10.21
CA VAL A 57 -4.45 -6.94 10.25
C VAL A 57 -4.78 -8.40 10.03
N PRO A 58 -5.60 -9.07 10.86
CA PRO A 58 -5.96 -10.49 10.68
C PRO A 58 -7.01 -10.68 9.57
N GLN A 59 -6.83 -10.04 8.42
CA GLN A 59 -7.83 -9.94 7.35
C GLN A 59 -7.20 -9.87 5.95
N ALA A 60 -7.65 -10.73 5.05
CA ALA A 60 -7.34 -10.67 3.63
C ALA A 60 -8.15 -9.58 2.90
N ARG A 61 -7.80 -8.31 3.15
CA ARG A 61 -8.41 -7.13 2.52
C ARG A 61 -7.42 -6.44 1.60
N LYS A 62 -7.63 -6.65 0.29
CA LYS A 62 -6.85 -5.99 -0.77
C LYS A 62 -7.44 -4.63 -1.08
N ARG A 63 -6.62 -3.57 -1.07
CA ARG A 63 -7.00 -2.19 -1.40
C ARG A 63 -5.94 -1.49 -2.23
N LEU A 64 -6.39 -0.58 -3.08
CA LEU A 64 -5.55 0.38 -3.77
C LEU A 64 -5.26 1.52 -2.82
N PHE A 65 -3.98 1.78 -2.56
CA PHE A 65 -3.49 3.00 -1.95
C PHE A 65 -2.79 3.83 -3.00
N VAL A 66 -3.09 5.13 -3.00
CA VAL A 66 -2.36 6.12 -3.78
C VAL A 66 -1.82 7.17 -2.82
N VAL A 67 -0.50 7.22 -2.70
CA VAL A 67 0.19 8.24 -1.93
C VAL A 67 0.85 9.21 -2.90
N GLY A 68 0.52 10.49 -2.78
CA GLY A 68 1.08 11.55 -3.60
C GLY A 68 1.86 12.54 -2.77
N ARG A 69 2.93 13.08 -3.34
CA ARG A 69 3.68 14.20 -2.74
C ARG A 69 4.07 15.21 -3.80
N LEU A 70 3.94 16.48 -3.48
CA LEU A 70 4.21 17.57 -4.40
C LEU A 70 5.71 17.63 -4.76
N GLY A 71 6.01 17.67 -6.06
CA GLY A 71 7.37 17.75 -6.59
C GLY A 71 8.16 16.43 -6.57
N GLU A 72 7.57 15.33 -6.10
CA GLU A 72 8.20 14.00 -6.20
C GLU A 72 8.05 13.38 -7.59
N GLN A 73 8.85 12.37 -7.89
CA GLN A 73 8.62 11.45 -9.01
C GLN A 73 7.63 10.33 -8.66
N ASP A 74 7.07 9.68 -9.67
CA ASP A 74 6.23 8.48 -9.47
C ASP A 74 7.00 7.34 -8.76
N GLY A 75 6.30 6.62 -7.89
CA GLY A 75 6.83 5.45 -7.17
C GLY A 75 7.82 5.77 -6.05
N PHE A 76 7.96 7.03 -5.64
CA PHE A 76 8.92 7.46 -4.61
C PHE A 76 8.78 6.75 -3.25
N LEU A 77 7.60 6.22 -2.91
CA LEU A 77 7.34 5.56 -1.63
C LEU A 77 7.25 4.02 -1.73
N GLU A 78 7.32 3.46 -2.94
CA GLU A 78 7.05 2.02 -3.16
C GLU A 78 7.95 1.11 -2.32
N SER A 79 9.26 1.38 -2.29
CA SER A 79 10.20 0.54 -1.54
C SER A 79 9.97 0.58 -0.03
N ALA A 80 9.49 1.71 0.50
CA ALA A 80 9.18 1.83 1.93
C ALA A 80 7.94 1.00 2.29
N LEU A 81 6.91 1.02 1.45
CA LEU A 81 5.71 0.20 1.65
C LEU A 81 6.01 -1.29 1.51
N VAL A 82 6.87 -1.68 0.56
CA VAL A 82 7.34 -3.07 0.44
C VAL A 82 8.14 -3.49 1.66
N ALA A 83 9.01 -2.63 2.20
CA ALA A 83 9.79 -2.93 3.39
C ALA A 83 8.94 -3.04 4.67
N ALA A 84 7.82 -2.31 4.74
CA ALA A 84 6.87 -2.38 5.85
C ALA A 84 6.00 -3.66 5.83
N ARG A 85 6.01 -4.41 4.72
CA ARG A 85 5.23 -5.64 4.57
C ARG A 85 5.84 -6.76 5.42
N SER A 86 5.02 -7.41 6.24
CA SER A 86 5.44 -8.63 6.95
C SER A 86 5.72 -9.78 5.98
N ALA A 87 6.58 -10.73 6.39
CA ALA A 87 6.87 -11.93 5.60
C ALA A 87 5.65 -12.86 5.47
N GLN A 88 4.88 -12.98 6.56
CA GLN A 88 3.70 -13.83 6.65
C GLN A 88 2.44 -13.02 6.93
N PRO A 89 1.26 -13.46 6.44
CA PRO A 89 0.01 -12.81 6.78
C PRO A 89 -0.33 -13.01 8.26
N MET A 90 -0.98 -12.03 8.88
CA MET A 90 -1.52 -12.17 10.23
C MET A 90 -2.78 -13.04 10.20
N HIS A 91 -2.86 -14.00 11.12
CA HIS A 91 -3.99 -14.90 11.28
C HIS A 91 -4.97 -14.38 12.33
N VAL A 92 -6.23 -14.81 12.26
CA VAL A 92 -7.26 -14.47 13.26
C VAL A 92 -6.85 -14.90 14.67
N ARG A 93 -6.21 -16.07 14.81
CA ARG A 93 -5.70 -16.55 16.11
C ARG A 93 -4.83 -15.51 16.82
N GLY A 94 -4.03 -14.74 16.09
CA GLY A 94 -3.09 -13.77 16.67
C GLY A 94 -3.76 -12.61 17.41
N MET A 95 -5.03 -12.29 17.10
CA MET A 95 -5.76 -11.23 17.79
C MET A 95 -6.58 -11.71 19.01
N LEU A 96 -6.82 -13.02 19.14
CA LEU A 96 -7.68 -13.58 20.18
C LEU A 96 -6.95 -13.68 21.52
N ARG A 97 -7.68 -13.56 22.63
CA ARG A 97 -7.16 -13.67 24.00
C ARG A 97 -8.02 -14.64 24.80
N ALA A 98 -7.43 -15.73 25.30
CA ALA A 98 -8.18 -16.75 26.06
C ALA A 98 -8.81 -16.21 27.37
N THR A 99 -8.34 -15.06 27.87
CA THR A 99 -8.91 -14.37 29.03
C THR A 99 -10.20 -13.60 28.71
N ASP A 100 -10.45 -13.29 27.45
CA ASP A 100 -11.70 -12.67 26.98
C ASP A 100 -12.72 -13.79 26.68
N PRO A 101 -13.92 -13.78 27.29
CA PRO A 101 -14.90 -14.85 27.12
C PRO A 101 -15.39 -15.04 25.68
N ASP A 102 -15.54 -13.97 24.90
CA ASP A 102 -15.96 -14.07 23.49
C ASP A 102 -14.87 -14.75 22.66
N ASP A 103 -13.60 -14.44 22.95
CA ASP A 103 -12.46 -15.04 22.28
C ASP A 103 -12.24 -16.50 22.70
N ALA A 104 -12.45 -16.83 23.99
CA ALA A 104 -12.36 -18.20 24.49
C ALA A 104 -13.33 -19.13 23.76
N ASN A 105 -14.55 -18.66 23.48
CA ASN A 105 -15.55 -19.40 22.70
C ASN A 105 -15.07 -19.70 21.27
N ILE A 106 -14.53 -18.70 20.57
CA ILE A 106 -14.00 -18.88 19.20
C ILE A 106 -12.76 -19.78 19.20
N LEU A 107 -11.89 -19.66 20.20
CA LEU A 107 -10.72 -20.50 20.38
C LEU A 107 -11.12 -21.97 20.58
N ALA A 108 -12.14 -22.24 21.38
CA ALA A 108 -12.66 -23.59 21.62
C ALA A 108 -13.25 -24.23 20.35
N SER A 109 -13.96 -23.45 19.51
CA SER A 109 -14.48 -23.95 18.22
C SER A 109 -13.38 -24.27 17.20
N GLY A 110 -12.22 -23.62 17.27
CA GLY A 110 -11.11 -23.81 16.32
C GLY A 110 -11.37 -23.31 14.88
N ALA A 111 -12.60 -22.89 14.59
CA ALA A 111 -13.06 -22.30 13.35
C ALA A 111 -14.12 -21.23 13.62
N PHE A 112 -14.26 -20.30 12.69
CA PHE A 112 -15.26 -19.23 12.75
C PHE A 112 -16.03 -19.13 11.44
N TYR A 113 -17.30 -18.75 11.55
CA TYR A 113 -18.13 -18.43 10.40
C TYR A 113 -18.14 -16.93 10.13
N THR A 114 -18.04 -16.59 8.85
CA THR A 114 -18.36 -15.25 8.34
C THR A 114 -19.28 -15.41 7.16
N ARG A 115 -20.25 -14.51 7.03
CA ARG A 115 -21.11 -14.54 5.85
C ARG A 115 -20.26 -14.34 4.58
N PRO A 116 -20.22 -15.31 3.67
CA PRO A 116 -19.43 -15.20 2.46
C PRO A 116 -20.03 -14.17 1.51
N TYR A 117 -19.18 -13.65 0.64
CA TYR A 117 -19.60 -12.87 -0.52
C TYR A 117 -19.81 -13.83 -1.70
N TYR A 118 -20.99 -13.78 -2.32
CA TYR A 118 -21.42 -14.72 -3.37
C TYR A 118 -21.26 -16.20 -2.95
N THR A 119 -20.65 -17.03 -3.80
CA THR A 119 -20.51 -18.48 -3.66
C THR A 119 -19.27 -18.89 -2.87
N GLY A 120 -18.60 -17.98 -2.17
CA GLY A 120 -17.39 -18.31 -1.42
C GLY A 120 -17.67 -19.12 -0.15
N ARG A 121 -16.62 -19.76 0.39
CA ARG A 121 -16.69 -20.43 1.69
C ARG A 121 -16.91 -19.46 2.86
N GLY A 122 -17.74 -19.87 3.80
CA GLY A 122 -18.14 -19.12 4.99
C GLY A 122 -17.34 -19.49 6.23
N VAL A 123 -16.88 -20.74 6.35
CA VAL A 123 -16.14 -21.23 7.51
C VAL A 123 -14.63 -21.16 7.25
N ARG A 124 -13.88 -20.71 8.27
CA ARG A 124 -12.41 -20.58 8.23
C ARG A 124 -11.79 -21.05 9.53
N LEU A 125 -10.55 -21.54 9.45
CA LEU A 125 -9.73 -21.86 10.62
C LEU A 125 -9.18 -20.59 11.27
N LEU A 126 -8.76 -20.67 12.53
CA LEU A 126 -8.16 -19.51 13.21
C LEU A 126 -6.78 -19.15 12.66
N ASP A 127 -6.08 -20.12 12.06
CA ASP A 127 -4.73 -19.99 11.50
C ASP A 127 -4.71 -19.51 10.04
N GLU A 128 -5.72 -18.74 9.67
CA GLU A 128 -5.77 -18.00 8.41
C GLU A 128 -6.36 -16.59 8.64
N PRO A 129 -6.14 -15.64 7.71
CA PRO A 129 -6.77 -14.33 7.78
C PRO A 129 -8.29 -14.42 7.51
N ALA A 130 -9.07 -13.59 8.19
CA ALA A 130 -10.49 -13.40 7.87
C ALA A 130 -10.69 -12.87 6.44
N PRO A 131 -11.84 -13.12 5.77
CA PRO A 131 -12.13 -12.47 4.52
C PRO A 131 -12.35 -10.96 4.74
N SER A 132 -12.44 -10.20 3.65
CA SER A 132 -12.78 -8.77 3.76
C SER A 132 -14.10 -8.60 4.53
N VAL A 133 -14.06 -7.84 5.64
CA VAL A 133 -15.25 -7.52 6.43
C VAL A 133 -16.20 -6.69 5.57
N ILE A 134 -17.46 -7.11 5.59
CA ILE A 134 -18.64 -6.50 4.99
C ILE A 134 -19.68 -6.28 6.07
N ARG A 135 -20.70 -5.46 5.79
CA ARG A 135 -21.76 -5.15 6.77
C ARG A 135 -22.41 -6.39 7.38
N THR A 136 -22.53 -7.48 6.62
CA THR A 136 -23.20 -8.71 7.06
C THR A 136 -22.25 -9.76 7.62
N THR A 137 -20.98 -9.44 7.87
CA THR A 137 -19.93 -10.44 8.19
C THR A 137 -20.31 -11.34 9.36
N ARG A 138 -20.87 -10.79 10.44
CA ARG A 138 -21.24 -11.54 11.65
C ARG A 138 -22.65 -12.12 11.64
N GLU A 139 -23.42 -11.95 10.56
CA GLU A 139 -24.74 -12.57 10.48
C GLU A 139 -24.61 -14.09 10.44
N ALA A 140 -25.44 -14.80 11.21
CA ALA A 140 -25.44 -16.26 11.28
C ALA A 140 -25.63 -16.92 9.88
N PRO A 141 -25.20 -18.19 9.72
CA PRO A 141 -25.49 -18.96 8.53
C PRO A 141 -26.98 -18.98 8.20
N ARG A 142 -27.33 -18.79 6.93
CA ARG A 142 -28.72 -18.96 6.48
C ARG A 142 -29.06 -20.45 6.47
N PRO A 143 -30.36 -20.82 6.62
CA PRO A 143 -30.79 -22.22 6.54
C PRO A 143 -30.23 -22.97 5.32
N HIS A 144 -30.24 -22.34 4.15
CA HIS A 144 -29.70 -22.93 2.93
C HIS A 144 -28.18 -23.24 3.02
N TYR A 145 -27.40 -22.38 3.67
CA TYR A 145 -25.96 -22.61 3.85
C TYR A 145 -25.69 -23.80 4.79
N LEU A 146 -26.57 -24.02 5.78
CA LEU A 146 -26.48 -25.16 6.68
C LEU A 146 -26.84 -26.48 5.98
N THR A 147 -27.85 -26.46 5.10
CA THR A 147 -28.27 -27.65 4.33
C THR A 147 -27.38 -27.94 3.12
N SER A 148 -26.65 -26.94 2.64
CA SER A 148 -25.79 -27.02 1.46
C SER A 148 -24.49 -26.24 1.72
N PRO A 149 -23.62 -26.76 2.60
CA PRO A 149 -22.37 -26.09 2.96
C PRO A 149 -21.41 -26.03 1.77
N HIS A 150 -20.47 -25.10 1.83
CA HIS A 150 -19.45 -24.99 0.80
C HIS A 150 -18.47 -26.17 0.90
N PRO A 151 -18.04 -26.81 -0.20
CA PRO A 151 -17.15 -27.98 -0.15
C PRO A 151 -15.79 -27.69 0.52
N ASP A 152 -15.30 -26.46 0.41
CA ASP A 152 -14.04 -26.02 1.04
C ASP A 152 -14.16 -25.52 2.49
N ASP A 153 -15.34 -25.65 3.13
CA ASP A 153 -15.48 -25.37 4.56
C ASP A 153 -14.72 -26.45 5.37
N PRO A 154 -13.81 -26.08 6.28
CA PRO A 154 -13.00 -27.06 7.01
C PRO A 154 -13.81 -27.87 8.05
N VAL A 155 -14.93 -27.34 8.51
CA VAL A 155 -15.89 -27.98 9.41
C VAL A 155 -17.31 -27.50 9.06
N PRO A 156 -18.37 -28.24 9.43
CA PRO A 156 -19.74 -27.76 9.29
C PRO A 156 -19.92 -26.39 9.96
N ALA A 157 -20.67 -25.48 9.32
CA ALA A 157 -20.90 -24.13 9.85
C ALA A 157 -21.62 -24.12 11.22
N SER A 158 -22.34 -25.19 11.57
CA SER A 158 -22.92 -25.40 12.91
C SER A 158 -21.87 -25.57 14.01
N ASN A 159 -20.64 -25.97 13.65
CA ASN A 159 -19.54 -26.23 14.59
C ASN A 159 -18.55 -25.06 14.63
N ALA A 160 -18.75 -24.05 13.78
CA ALA A 160 -17.92 -22.86 13.75
C ALA A 160 -18.49 -21.78 14.67
N GLY A 161 -17.62 -21.07 15.39
CA GLY A 161 -18.06 -19.97 16.24
C GLY A 161 -18.50 -18.74 15.43
N LEU A 162 -19.41 -17.96 16.00
CA LEU A 162 -19.87 -16.69 15.41
C LEU A 162 -19.08 -15.52 16.00
N LEU A 163 -18.54 -14.68 15.13
CA LEU A 163 -17.83 -13.48 15.57
C LEU A 163 -18.79 -12.46 16.20
N THR A 164 -18.41 -11.88 17.33
CA THR A 164 -19.14 -10.75 17.92
C THR A 164 -18.82 -9.45 17.18
N GLN A 165 -19.65 -8.42 17.37
CA GLN A 165 -19.39 -7.10 16.76
C GLN A 165 -18.05 -6.52 17.22
N GLY A 166 -17.69 -6.71 18.50
CA GLY A 166 -16.40 -6.32 19.06
C GLY A 166 -15.23 -7.05 18.41
N GLN A 167 -15.35 -8.36 18.16
CA GLN A 167 -14.33 -9.12 17.42
C GLN A 167 -14.18 -8.64 15.97
N VAL A 168 -15.29 -8.36 15.26
CA VAL A 168 -15.24 -7.81 13.90
C VAL A 168 -14.61 -6.42 13.87
N ALA A 169 -14.88 -5.59 14.89
CA ALA A 169 -14.23 -4.29 15.07
C ALA A 169 -12.70 -4.46 15.27
N ARG A 170 -12.29 -5.37 16.16
CA ARG A 170 -10.87 -5.70 16.38
C ARG A 170 -10.17 -6.26 15.14
N ILE A 171 -10.86 -7.03 14.29
CA ILE A 171 -10.33 -7.47 12.98
C ILE A 171 -9.96 -6.26 12.09
N GLN A 172 -10.78 -5.20 12.12
CA GLN A 172 -10.48 -3.94 11.41
C GLN A 172 -9.50 -3.03 12.18
N GLY A 173 -9.07 -3.44 13.37
CA GLY A 173 -8.10 -2.72 14.19
C GLY A 173 -8.69 -1.60 15.04
N PHE A 174 -10.00 -1.59 15.28
CA PHE A 174 -10.57 -0.73 16.31
C PHE A 174 -10.11 -1.22 17.70
N PRO A 175 -9.79 -0.30 18.63
CA PRO A 175 -9.56 -0.63 20.03
C PRO A 175 -10.75 -1.37 20.65
N ALA A 176 -10.48 -2.22 21.64
CA ALA A 176 -11.52 -2.99 22.34
C ALA A 176 -12.49 -2.09 23.12
N ASP A 177 -12.01 -0.94 23.56
CA ASP A 177 -12.70 0.11 24.31
C ASP A 177 -13.25 1.23 23.41
N TRP A 178 -13.32 1.01 22.09
CA TRP A 178 -13.89 2.00 21.19
C TRP A 178 -15.35 2.30 21.53
N ASP A 179 -15.67 3.57 21.75
CA ASP A 179 -17.02 3.99 22.14
C ASP A 179 -17.97 3.97 20.92
N TRP A 180 -18.96 3.07 20.99
CA TRP A 180 -20.03 2.94 20.01
C TRP A 180 -21.40 3.36 20.56
N SER A 181 -21.45 3.91 21.78
CA SER A 181 -22.70 4.11 22.55
C SER A 181 -23.76 4.95 21.85
N SER A 182 -23.36 5.85 20.95
CA SER A 182 -24.25 6.75 20.20
C SER A 182 -24.74 6.21 18.86
N VAL A 183 -24.37 4.97 18.47
CA VAL A 183 -24.59 4.45 17.13
C VAL A 183 -25.41 3.16 17.15
N GLY A 184 -26.38 3.04 16.23
CA GLY A 184 -27.16 1.82 16.08
C GLY A 184 -26.30 0.63 15.60
N SER A 185 -26.60 -0.58 16.09
CA SER A 185 -25.79 -1.78 15.81
C SER A 185 -25.52 -2.05 14.32
N ARG A 186 -26.51 -1.82 13.44
CA ARG A 186 -26.34 -1.99 11.98
C ARG A 186 -25.41 -0.95 11.37
N ASP A 187 -25.43 0.28 11.89
CA ASP A 187 -24.59 1.36 11.41
C ASP A 187 -23.14 1.14 11.87
N ILE A 188 -22.93 0.62 13.09
CA ILE A 188 -21.61 0.16 13.55
C ILE A 188 -21.03 -0.88 12.57
N ASP A 189 -21.79 -1.91 12.20
CA ASP A 189 -21.33 -2.93 11.24
C ASP A 189 -20.96 -2.30 9.88
N GLN A 190 -21.71 -1.28 9.44
CA GLN A 190 -21.44 -0.58 8.19
C GLN A 190 -20.20 0.32 8.27
N MET A 191 -19.99 1.00 9.40
CA MET A 191 -18.80 1.81 9.69
C MET A 191 -17.56 0.93 9.71
N ILE A 192 -17.60 -0.19 10.43
CA ILE A 192 -16.51 -1.16 10.49
C ILE A 192 -16.19 -1.71 9.09
N ALA A 193 -17.21 -2.09 8.30
CA ALA A 193 -17.00 -2.63 6.95
C ALA A 193 -16.36 -1.64 5.96
N ASN A 194 -16.74 -0.37 6.05
CA ASN A 194 -16.24 0.68 5.16
C ASN A 194 -14.88 1.25 5.58
N ALA A 195 -14.51 1.10 6.86
CA ALA A 195 -13.23 1.57 7.35
C ALA A 195 -12.02 0.97 6.60
N VAL A 196 -10.94 1.74 6.56
CA VAL A 196 -9.60 1.24 6.27
C VAL A 196 -9.07 0.63 7.57
N PRO A 197 -8.53 -0.60 7.55
CA PRO A 197 -8.00 -1.20 8.76
C PRO A 197 -6.94 -0.31 9.42
N ALA A 198 -7.04 -0.07 10.72
CA ALA A 198 -6.18 0.89 11.41
C ALA A 198 -4.67 0.53 11.36
N PRO A 199 -4.23 -0.72 11.61
CA PRO A 199 -2.82 -1.10 11.48
C PRO A 199 -2.26 -0.91 10.07
N MET A 200 -3.09 -1.13 9.04
CA MET A 200 -2.71 -0.89 7.65
C MET A 200 -2.55 0.60 7.36
N ALA A 201 -3.47 1.44 7.86
CA ALA A 201 -3.38 2.89 7.75
C ALA A 201 -2.14 3.42 8.50
N GLU A 202 -1.85 2.88 9.68
CA GLU A 202 -0.65 3.20 10.45
C GLU A 202 0.63 2.85 9.68
N ALA A 203 0.72 1.67 9.08
CA ALA A 203 1.89 1.27 8.30
C ALA A 203 2.16 2.22 7.13
N VAL A 204 1.11 2.65 6.42
CA VAL A 204 1.22 3.66 5.34
C VAL A 204 1.61 5.02 5.91
N GLY A 205 0.97 5.46 6.99
CA GLY A 205 1.26 6.74 7.65
C GLY A 205 2.69 6.82 8.18
N ARG A 206 3.18 5.75 8.80
CA ARG A 206 4.56 5.64 9.27
C ARG A 206 5.55 5.73 8.12
N ALA A 207 5.29 5.06 6.98
CA ALA A 207 6.13 5.20 5.80
C ALA A 207 6.18 6.65 5.26
N ILE A 208 5.05 7.36 5.31
CA ILE A 208 4.97 8.79 4.95
C ILE A 208 5.79 9.65 5.92
N LEU A 209 5.64 9.44 7.23
CA LEU A 209 6.38 10.20 8.25
C LEU A 209 7.90 9.95 8.18
N GLU A 210 8.30 8.69 8.06
CA GLU A 210 9.71 8.30 7.84
C GLU A 210 10.30 8.95 6.58
N ARG A 211 9.49 9.11 5.53
CA ARG A 211 9.90 9.81 4.31
C ARG A 211 10.00 11.30 4.51
N GLU A 212 9.02 11.91 5.18
CA GLU A 212 8.99 13.35 5.45
C GLU A 212 10.18 13.79 6.30
N CYS A 213 10.52 13.02 7.33
CA CYS A 213 11.67 13.27 8.20
C CYS A 213 13.03 12.91 7.55
N GLY A 214 13.07 12.49 6.28
CA GLY A 214 14.30 12.12 5.57
C GLY A 214 15.02 10.88 6.11
N ARG A 215 14.37 10.08 6.97
CA ARG A 215 14.93 8.85 7.54
C ARG A 215 15.02 7.72 6.53
N THR A 216 14.23 7.78 5.46
CA THR A 216 14.24 6.79 4.38
C THR A 216 14.52 7.41 3.01
N ILE A 217 15.20 6.67 2.14
CA ILE A 217 15.45 7.03 0.73
C ILE A 217 14.78 5.99 -0.19
N PRO A 218 14.33 6.31 -1.42
CA PRO A 218 13.71 5.31 -2.28
C PRO A 218 14.79 4.36 -2.78
N ALA A 219 14.52 3.06 -2.73
CA ALA A 219 15.47 2.06 -3.20
C ALA A 219 15.85 2.30 -4.66
N LEU A 220 17.12 2.08 -4.99
CA LEU A 220 17.55 2.08 -6.39
C LEU A 220 16.95 0.87 -7.08
N GLN A 221 16.32 1.13 -8.22
CA GLN A 221 15.71 0.09 -9.05
C GLN A 221 16.80 -0.89 -9.53
N GLY A 222 16.57 -2.19 -9.37
CA GLY A 222 17.60 -3.24 -9.54
C GLY A 222 18.29 -3.24 -10.91
N ARG A 223 17.56 -2.87 -11.96
CA ARG A 223 18.05 -2.80 -13.35
C ARG A 223 19.09 -1.71 -13.61
N PHE A 224 19.21 -0.71 -12.74
CA PHE A 224 20.25 0.33 -12.87
C PHE A 224 21.66 -0.27 -12.79
N GLY A 225 21.88 -1.20 -11.86
CA GLY A 225 23.20 -1.84 -11.71
C GLY A 225 23.57 -2.69 -12.93
N SER A 226 22.60 -3.41 -13.48
CA SER A 226 22.78 -4.20 -14.70
C SER A 226 23.08 -3.32 -15.92
N TRP A 227 22.40 -2.17 -16.04
CA TRP A 227 22.65 -1.21 -17.11
C TRP A 227 24.05 -0.61 -17.02
N LEU A 228 24.50 -0.23 -15.82
CA LEU A 228 25.87 0.26 -15.63
C LEU A 228 26.92 -0.78 -16.06
N ALA A 229 26.72 -2.05 -15.67
CA ALA A 229 27.65 -3.12 -16.02
C ALA A 229 27.64 -3.46 -17.51
N GLY A 230 26.46 -3.51 -18.14
CA GLY A 230 26.32 -3.95 -19.53
C GLY A 230 26.46 -2.82 -20.56
N SER A 231 25.79 -1.68 -20.34
CA SER A 231 25.72 -0.58 -21.30
C SER A 231 26.80 0.47 -21.09
N CYS A 232 27.28 0.64 -19.86
CA CYS A 232 28.36 1.59 -19.56
C CYS A 232 29.72 0.92 -19.32
N ASP A 233 29.79 -0.42 -19.40
CA ASP A 233 30.99 -1.24 -19.15
C ASP A 233 31.65 -0.97 -17.78
N PHE A 234 30.83 -0.73 -16.75
CA PHE A 234 31.35 -0.49 -15.41
C PHE A 234 31.76 -1.79 -14.73
N SER A 235 32.97 -1.79 -14.15
CA SER A 235 33.40 -2.84 -13.23
C SER A 235 32.45 -2.96 -12.02
N LYS A 236 32.43 -4.13 -11.36
CA LYS A 236 31.61 -4.35 -10.16
C LYS A 236 31.84 -3.28 -9.08
N ALA A 237 33.08 -2.84 -8.90
CA ALA A 237 33.43 -1.78 -7.95
C ALA A 237 32.86 -0.42 -8.38
N ALA A 238 32.94 -0.08 -9.68
CA ALA A 238 32.36 1.15 -10.21
C ALA A 238 30.83 1.18 -10.07
N VAL A 239 30.13 0.07 -10.33
CA VAL A 239 28.68 -0.07 -10.11
C VAL A 239 28.30 0.19 -8.64
N ARG A 240 29.02 -0.45 -7.70
CA ARG A 240 28.79 -0.25 -6.27
C ARG A 240 29.01 1.20 -5.86
N ASN A 241 30.07 1.83 -6.34
CA ASN A 241 30.39 3.22 -6.04
C ASN A 241 29.34 4.18 -6.60
N ALA A 242 28.89 4.00 -7.85
CA ALA A 242 27.84 4.79 -8.46
C ALA A 242 26.53 4.72 -7.65
N LYS A 243 26.09 3.51 -7.30
CA LYS A 243 24.90 3.31 -6.44
C LYS A 243 25.03 3.99 -5.08
N SER A 244 26.18 3.83 -4.42
CA SER A 244 26.46 4.47 -3.13
C SER A 244 26.39 5.99 -3.21
N ARG A 245 26.97 6.58 -4.25
CA ARG A 245 26.95 8.03 -4.51
C ARG A 245 25.53 8.55 -4.77
N VAL A 246 24.72 7.87 -5.56
CA VAL A 246 23.30 8.25 -5.75
C VAL A 246 22.56 8.27 -4.41
N ASN A 247 22.73 7.21 -3.60
CA ASN A 247 22.09 7.14 -2.28
C ASN A 247 22.59 8.23 -1.33
N ARG A 248 23.89 8.53 -1.33
CA ARG A 248 24.46 9.64 -0.54
C ARG A 248 23.86 10.98 -0.94
N ALA A 249 23.75 11.26 -2.24
CA ALA A 249 23.12 12.50 -2.70
C ALA A 249 21.63 12.59 -2.30
N ARG A 250 20.89 11.48 -2.39
CA ARG A 250 19.49 11.43 -1.92
C ARG A 250 19.34 11.62 -0.41
N ARG A 251 20.30 11.16 0.40
CA ARG A 251 20.27 11.40 1.85
C ARG A 251 20.43 12.88 2.16
N LEU A 252 21.35 13.58 1.48
CA LEU A 252 21.47 15.04 1.58
C LEU A 252 20.14 15.73 1.23
N LEU A 253 19.45 15.24 0.21
CA LEU A 253 18.12 15.72 -0.20
C LEU A 253 16.98 15.30 0.75
N GLY A 254 17.25 14.78 1.95
CA GLY A 254 16.22 14.30 2.88
C GLY A 254 15.35 13.19 2.29
N GLY A 255 15.94 12.35 1.42
CA GLY A 255 15.25 11.27 0.74
C GLY A 255 14.25 11.70 -0.34
N ARG A 256 14.22 12.99 -0.72
CA ARG A 256 13.40 13.46 -1.83
C ARG A 256 13.93 12.93 -3.16
N THR A 257 13.00 12.66 -4.07
CA THR A 257 13.29 12.31 -5.46
C THR A 257 12.42 13.10 -6.40
N PHE A 258 13.03 13.92 -7.26
CA PHE A 258 12.25 14.90 -8.03
C PHE A 258 11.78 14.31 -9.35
N ALA A 259 10.65 14.81 -9.87
CA ALA A 259 10.23 14.46 -11.23
C ALA A 259 11.19 15.01 -12.30
N ASN A 260 11.87 16.12 -12.01
CA ASN A 260 12.81 16.78 -12.91
C ASN A 260 14.25 16.70 -12.35
N GLY A 261 15.17 16.12 -13.11
CA GLY A 261 16.57 15.96 -12.71
C GLY A 261 17.33 17.29 -12.58
N ALA A 262 16.98 18.32 -13.34
CA ALA A 262 17.58 19.65 -13.18
C ALA A 262 17.19 20.28 -11.84
N VAL A 263 15.93 20.14 -11.43
CA VAL A 263 15.45 20.58 -10.12
C VAL A 263 16.13 19.80 -8.99
N GLU A 264 16.30 18.48 -9.16
CA GLU A 264 17.04 17.65 -8.19
C GLU A 264 18.48 18.14 -7.99
N LEU A 265 19.20 18.41 -9.08
CA LEU A 265 20.57 18.90 -9.02
C LEU A 265 20.65 20.30 -8.41
N ALA A 266 19.77 21.22 -8.83
CA ALA A 266 19.72 22.57 -8.27
C ALA A 266 19.40 22.55 -6.76
N THR A 267 18.48 21.67 -6.34
CA THR A 267 18.15 21.50 -4.91
C THR A 267 19.35 20.94 -4.14
N LEU A 268 20.11 20.01 -4.73
CA LEU A 268 21.32 19.47 -4.10
C LEU A 268 22.40 20.54 -3.92
N GLU A 269 22.63 21.37 -4.94
CA GLU A 269 23.62 22.47 -4.90
C GLU A 269 23.26 23.54 -3.87
N GLY A 270 21.96 23.73 -3.58
CA GLY A 270 21.49 24.65 -2.56
C GLY A 270 21.68 24.16 -1.11
N ILE A 271 22.13 22.92 -0.88
CA ILE A 271 22.32 22.37 0.47
C ILE A 271 23.68 22.78 1.02
N GLU A 272 23.69 23.42 2.19
CA GLU A 272 24.91 23.86 2.87
C GLU A 272 25.88 22.70 3.16
N GLU A 273 25.37 21.56 3.66
CA GLU A 273 26.17 20.36 3.89
C GLU A 273 26.85 19.87 2.60
N PHE A 274 26.15 19.94 1.46
CA PHE A 274 26.72 19.58 0.17
C PHE A 274 27.82 20.56 -0.25
N ALA A 275 27.62 21.87 -0.06
CA ALA A 275 28.59 22.91 -0.42
C ALA A 275 29.93 22.76 0.32
N ARG A 276 29.90 22.24 1.56
CA ARG A 276 31.10 21.99 2.39
C ARG A 276 31.89 20.74 1.98
N LEU A 277 31.36 19.90 1.08
CA LEU A 277 32.07 18.70 0.61
C LEU A 277 33.24 19.05 -0.32
N PRO A 278 34.31 18.21 -0.35
CA PRO A 278 35.40 18.37 -1.30
C PRO A 278 34.89 18.44 -2.75
N THR A 279 35.51 19.28 -3.57
CA THR A 279 35.10 19.51 -4.97
C THR A 279 35.00 18.21 -5.77
N ALA A 280 35.93 17.28 -5.57
CA ALA A 280 35.89 15.96 -6.19
C ALA A 280 34.64 15.16 -5.78
N THR A 281 34.28 15.19 -4.49
CA THR A 281 33.09 14.51 -3.97
C THR A 281 31.81 15.13 -4.54
N ARG A 282 31.71 16.47 -4.57
CA ARG A 282 30.55 17.15 -5.18
C ARG A 282 30.37 16.78 -6.65
N SER A 283 31.48 16.73 -7.40
CA SER A 283 31.50 16.31 -8.81
C SER A 283 31.00 14.87 -8.99
N ASP A 284 31.49 13.95 -8.16
CA ASP A 284 31.11 12.53 -8.17
C ASP A 284 29.61 12.30 -7.88
N LEU A 285 29.06 13.01 -6.90
CA LEU A 285 27.65 12.92 -6.54
C LEU A 285 26.76 13.43 -7.69
N ARG A 286 27.10 14.58 -8.29
CA ARG A 286 26.40 15.11 -9.47
C ARG A 286 26.43 14.13 -10.64
N LYS A 287 27.61 13.62 -10.98
CA LYS A 287 27.78 12.66 -12.08
C LYS A 287 26.92 11.41 -11.87
N SER A 288 26.91 10.88 -10.65
CA SER A 288 26.14 9.67 -10.33
C SER A 288 24.63 9.91 -10.40
N LEU A 289 24.12 11.08 -9.96
CA LEU A 289 22.71 11.44 -10.13
C LEU A 289 22.32 11.60 -11.60
N ARG A 290 23.16 12.29 -12.41
CA ARG A 290 22.93 12.42 -13.86
C ARG A 290 22.87 11.06 -14.54
N LEU A 291 23.79 10.16 -14.20
CA LEU A 291 23.83 8.81 -14.73
C LEU A 291 22.58 8.00 -14.36
N TYR A 292 22.09 8.16 -13.13
CA TYR A 292 20.82 7.54 -12.73
C TYR A 292 19.61 8.10 -13.50
N ARG A 293 19.60 9.42 -13.76
CA ARG A 293 18.54 10.08 -14.53
C ARG A 293 18.55 9.69 -16.00
N GLU A 294 19.73 9.61 -16.60
CA GLU A 294 19.93 9.08 -17.95
C GLU A 294 19.34 7.69 -18.06
N TRP A 295 19.71 6.78 -17.15
CA TRP A 295 19.13 5.44 -17.11
C TRP A 295 17.61 5.44 -16.98
N GLN A 296 17.02 6.29 -16.13
CA GLN A 296 15.56 6.38 -15.99
C GLN A 296 14.87 6.86 -17.27
N SER A 297 15.53 7.68 -18.08
CA SER A 297 14.98 8.17 -19.36
C SER A 297 15.02 7.10 -20.46
N GLN A 298 16.03 6.24 -20.44
CA GLN A 298 16.23 5.14 -21.38
C GLN A 298 15.45 3.88 -20.98
N ALA A 299 15.24 3.68 -19.68
CA ALA A 299 14.48 2.55 -19.18
C ALA A 299 13.08 2.60 -19.82
N PRO A 300 12.62 1.52 -20.48
CA PRO A 300 11.27 1.50 -21.00
C PRO A 300 10.35 1.86 -19.83
N LYS A 301 9.45 2.84 -20.03
CA LYS A 301 8.40 3.26 -19.08
C LYS A 301 7.47 2.08 -18.80
N ALA A 302 7.98 1.05 -18.13
CA ALA A 302 7.42 -0.29 -18.05
C ALA A 302 6.23 -0.38 -17.09
N ARG A 303 5.66 0.76 -16.71
CA ARG A 303 4.41 0.85 -15.95
C ARG A 303 3.35 1.74 -16.58
N GLN A 304 3.70 2.60 -17.54
CA GLN A 304 2.71 3.45 -18.23
C GLN A 304 2.14 2.77 -19.48
N ASN A 305 2.95 2.09 -20.29
CA ASN A 305 2.48 1.57 -21.58
C ASN A 305 1.84 0.17 -21.52
N ASN A 306 2.18 -0.67 -20.54
CA ASN A 306 1.60 -2.02 -20.43
C ASN A 306 0.13 -2.03 -19.97
N ARG A 307 -0.37 -0.94 -19.35
CA ARG A 307 -1.80 -0.81 -19.01
C ARG A 307 -2.64 -0.34 -20.19
N GLN A 308 -2.09 0.49 -21.08
CA GLN A 308 -2.79 0.94 -22.30
C GLN A 308 -2.85 -0.18 -23.36
N LYS A 309 -1.79 -0.96 -23.55
CA LYS A 309 -1.76 -2.04 -24.54
C LYS A 309 -2.69 -3.22 -24.21
N VAL A 310 -2.79 -3.61 -22.92
CA VAL A 310 -3.72 -4.67 -22.48
C VAL A 310 -5.19 -4.19 -22.53
N GLY A 311 -5.44 -2.89 -22.41
CA GLY A 311 -6.77 -2.30 -22.60
C GLY A 311 -7.22 -2.28 -24.06
N LEU A 312 -6.30 -2.02 -25.01
CA LEU A 312 -6.62 -2.01 -26.44
C LEU A 312 -6.88 -3.41 -27.00
N ILE A 313 -6.08 -4.41 -26.60
CA ILE A 313 -6.24 -5.79 -27.10
C ILE A 313 -7.57 -6.42 -26.64
N LYS A 314 -8.08 -6.04 -25.46
CA LYS A 314 -9.41 -6.49 -24.98
C LYS A 314 -10.58 -5.74 -25.63
N ALA A 315 -10.37 -4.54 -26.16
CA ALA A 315 -11.41 -3.78 -26.86
C ALA A 315 -11.55 -4.17 -28.34
N MET A 316 -10.58 -4.89 -28.91
CA MET A 316 -10.64 -5.44 -30.27
C MET A 316 -11.09 -6.91 -30.31
N ALA A 317 -11.29 -7.52 -29.14
CA ALA A 317 -11.71 -8.92 -28.97
C ALA A 317 -13.09 -9.06 -28.30
N ALA A 318 -13.85 -7.97 -28.23
CA ALA A 318 -15.24 -7.88 -27.78
C ALA A 318 -16.03 -7.11 -28.84
#